data_AF-A0A4Q9LQM3-F1
#
_entry.id   AF-A0A4Q9LQM3-F1
#
_cell.length_a   1.000
_cell.length_b   1.000
_cell.length_c   1.000
_cell.angle_alpha   90.00
_cell.angle_beta   90.00
_cell.angle_gamma   90.00
#
_symmetry.space_group_name_H-M   'P 1'
#
loop_
_entity.id
_entity.type
_entity.pdbx_description
1 polymer ?
#
loop_
_entity_poly.entity_id
_entity_poly.type
_entity_poly.pdbx_seq_one_letter_code
_entity_poly.pdbx_strand_id
1 'polypeptide(L)'
;MITVNTNQKGNNILNFLSKSTFCFGENIKTDYETANASIIFLSLKFHCVKPEYIYKRIKTSTKNRKILLLHADTVNYELKIEELFQIADTNNFILIIAFSNEECARYIQAFDINEKRSLDILRKKETNQKEIYETFLCCFPKINKTDASKIIGLDVNLNIFFNSKIENILGKNKSENIKNYLEMEFDK
;
A
#
# COMPACT_ATOMS: atom_id res chain seq x y z
N MET A 1 -14.26 8.82 11.86
CA MET A 1 -15.19 9.72 11.14
C MET A 1 -14.35 10.91 10.74
N ILE A 2 -14.47 11.37 9.49
CA ILE A 2 -13.62 12.46 8.98
C ILE A 2 -14.18 13.79 9.47
N THR A 3 -13.34 14.65 10.04
CA THR A 3 -13.69 16.02 10.38
C THR A 3 -13.18 16.96 9.30
N VAL A 4 -14.07 17.79 8.75
CA VAL A 4 -13.81 18.68 7.61
C VAL A 4 -13.86 20.12 8.07
N ASN A 5 -12.91 20.93 7.60
CA ASN A 5 -12.86 22.34 7.95
C ASN A 5 -14.04 23.06 7.29
N THR A 6 -14.65 24.01 7.99
CA THR A 6 -15.73 24.83 7.42
C THR A 6 -15.27 25.60 6.18
N ASN A 7 -13.98 25.93 6.07
CA ASN A 7 -13.39 26.56 4.88
C ASN A 7 -13.40 25.66 3.63
N GLN A 8 -13.62 24.36 3.79
CA GLN A 8 -13.72 23.41 2.68
C GLN A 8 -15.17 23.26 2.17
N LYS A 9 -16.14 24.03 2.70
CA LYS A 9 -17.51 24.11 2.19
C LYS A 9 -17.51 24.67 0.76
N GLY A 10 -17.47 23.78 -0.24
CA GLY A 10 -17.38 24.14 -1.66
C GLY A 10 -16.26 23.43 -2.41
N ASN A 11 -15.39 22.68 -1.72
CA ASN A 11 -14.39 21.84 -2.37
C ASN A 11 -15.07 20.66 -3.09
N ASN A 12 -14.76 20.46 -4.37
CA ASN A 12 -15.31 19.39 -5.20
C ASN A 12 -15.01 17.98 -4.67
N ILE A 13 -13.97 17.82 -3.85
CA ILE A 13 -13.69 16.56 -3.14
C ILE A 13 -14.89 16.10 -2.31
N LEU A 14 -15.64 17.05 -1.71
CA LEU A 14 -16.79 16.72 -0.88
C LEU A 14 -17.93 16.04 -1.67
N ASN A 15 -17.98 16.23 -2.99
CA ASN A 15 -18.98 15.57 -3.84
C ASN A 15 -18.74 14.06 -3.95
N PHE A 16 -17.48 13.63 -3.80
CA PHE A 16 -17.07 12.22 -3.83
C PHE A 16 -16.99 11.60 -2.44
N LEU A 17 -17.06 12.42 -1.37
CA LEU A 17 -17.22 11.94 -0.01
C LEU A 17 -18.71 11.73 0.30
N SER A 18 -19.08 10.54 0.77
CA SER A 18 -20.46 10.32 1.20
C SER A 18 -20.76 11.16 2.46
N LYS A 19 -21.95 11.77 2.54
CA LYS A 19 -22.35 12.63 3.68
C LYS A 19 -22.29 11.91 5.04
N SER A 20 -22.37 10.58 5.06
CA SER A 20 -22.22 9.77 6.28
C SER A 20 -20.77 9.56 6.73
N THR A 21 -19.79 9.88 5.90
CA THR A 21 -18.35 9.68 6.21
C THR A 21 -17.70 10.87 6.88
N PHE A 22 -18.31 12.06 6.83
CA PHE A 22 -17.70 13.28 7.34
C PHE A 22 -18.66 14.20 8.10
N CYS A 23 -18.10 15.01 9.00
CA CYS A 23 -18.79 16.10 9.69
C CYS A 23 -17.95 17.38 9.60
N PHE A 24 -18.60 18.55 9.65
CA PHE A 24 -17.86 19.81 9.74
C PHE A 24 -17.43 20.09 11.18
N GLY A 25 -16.17 20.49 11.37
CA GLY A 25 -15.61 20.89 12.66
C GLY A 25 -15.13 22.33 12.63
N GLU A 26 -15.50 23.12 13.64
CA GLU A 26 -15.09 24.53 13.75
C GLU A 26 -13.70 24.69 14.39
N ASN A 27 -13.27 23.71 15.20
CA ASN A 27 -12.01 23.77 15.94
C ASN A 27 -10.82 23.13 15.20
N ILE A 28 -10.99 22.66 13.97
CA ILE A 28 -9.90 22.03 13.23
C ILE A 28 -9.06 23.07 12.49
N LYS A 29 -7.74 22.90 12.51
CA LYS A 29 -6.81 23.84 11.86
C LYS A 29 -6.42 23.39 10.45
N THR A 30 -6.37 22.09 10.19
CA THR A 30 -6.11 21.55 8.83
C THR A 30 -7.39 21.43 8.02
N ASP A 31 -7.27 21.05 6.74
CA ASP A 31 -8.42 20.98 5.82
C ASP A 31 -9.32 19.78 6.12
N TYR A 32 -8.68 18.64 6.40
CA TYR A 32 -9.33 17.41 6.84
C TYR A 32 -8.55 16.84 8.03
N GLU A 33 -9.26 16.23 8.97
CA GLU A 33 -8.69 15.47 10.08
C GLU A 33 -9.41 14.13 10.21
N THR A 34 -8.63 13.09 10.50
CA THR A 34 -9.11 11.80 10.98
C THR A 34 -8.77 11.66 12.46
N ALA A 35 -8.92 10.48 13.06
CA ALA A 35 -8.60 10.32 14.49
C ALA A 35 -7.10 10.59 14.74
N ASN A 36 -6.24 10.04 13.87
CA ASN A 36 -4.79 10.06 14.03
C ASN A 36 -4.03 10.87 12.97
N ALA A 37 -4.69 11.33 11.91
CA ALA A 37 -4.05 12.08 10.84
C ALA A 37 -4.61 13.49 10.63
N SER A 38 -3.69 14.42 10.36
CA SER A 38 -3.99 15.76 9.84
C SER A 38 -3.69 15.77 8.35
N ILE A 39 -4.66 16.15 7.54
CA ILE A 39 -4.54 16.19 6.08
C ILE A 39 -4.68 17.64 5.62
N ILE A 40 -3.66 18.14 4.94
CA ILE A 40 -3.64 19.43 4.27
C ILE A 40 -3.87 19.18 2.78
N PHE A 41 -4.85 19.86 2.20
CA PHE A 41 -5.15 19.75 0.78
C PHE A 41 -4.57 20.94 0.02
N LEU A 42 -3.86 20.66 -1.07
CA LEU A 42 -3.29 21.70 -1.93
C LEU A 42 -3.45 21.33 -3.41
N SER A 43 -4.12 22.20 -4.16
CA SER A 43 -4.11 22.16 -5.62
C SER A 43 -2.81 22.80 -6.14
N LEU A 44 -2.16 22.17 -7.12
CA LEU A 44 -0.97 22.73 -7.75
C LEU A 44 -1.29 24.04 -8.49
N LYS A 45 -2.47 24.14 -9.12
CA LYS A 45 -2.94 25.38 -9.75
C LYS A 45 -3.04 26.52 -8.73
N PHE A 46 -3.54 26.23 -7.54
CA PHE A 46 -3.56 27.22 -6.45
C PHE A 46 -2.15 27.57 -5.95
N HIS A 47 -1.29 26.57 -5.80
CA HIS A 47 0.10 26.78 -5.38
C HIS A 47 0.88 27.68 -6.35
N CYS A 48 0.62 27.59 -7.66
CA CYS A 48 1.21 28.50 -8.65
C CYS A 48 0.88 29.97 -8.41
N VAL A 49 -0.33 30.24 -7.89
CA VAL A 49 -0.81 31.60 -7.66
C VAL A 49 -0.33 32.12 -6.29
N LYS A 50 -0.24 31.23 -5.29
CA LYS A 50 0.13 31.56 -3.91
C LYS A 50 1.14 30.56 -3.35
N PRO A 51 2.42 30.61 -3.76
CA PRO A 51 3.45 29.69 -3.28
C PRO A 51 3.69 29.83 -1.76
N GLU A 52 3.54 31.03 -1.20
CA GLU A 52 3.77 31.33 0.22
C GLU A 52 2.75 30.66 1.16
N TYR A 53 1.60 30.22 0.62
CA TYR A 53 0.51 29.63 1.39
C TYR A 53 0.94 28.37 2.16
N ILE A 54 1.73 27.50 1.52
CA ILE A 54 2.07 26.19 2.08
C ILE A 54 2.90 26.30 3.37
N TYR A 55 3.82 27.27 3.43
CA TYR A 55 4.70 27.49 4.59
C TYR A 55 3.92 27.84 5.86
N LYS A 56 2.79 28.56 5.72
CA LYS A 56 1.90 28.86 6.85
C LYS A 56 1.06 27.65 7.22
N ARG A 57 0.58 26.89 6.23
CA ARG A 57 -0.32 25.75 6.44
C ARG A 57 0.37 24.56 7.09
N ILE A 58 1.61 24.26 6.74
CA ILE A 58 2.36 23.12 7.31
C ILE A 58 2.47 23.21 8.84
N LYS A 59 2.55 24.42 9.40
CA LYS A 59 2.61 24.66 10.85
C LYS A 59 1.28 24.41 11.57
N THR A 60 0.17 24.22 10.83
CA THR A 60 -1.17 24.05 11.42
C THR A 60 -1.50 22.61 11.80
N SER A 61 -0.69 21.63 11.36
CA SER A 61 -0.89 20.24 11.70
C SER A 61 -0.58 19.97 13.18
N THR A 62 -1.51 19.31 13.86
CA THR A 62 -1.45 19.01 15.29
C THR A 62 -1.29 17.52 15.59
N LYS A 63 -1.60 16.65 14.62
CA LYS A 63 -1.61 15.20 14.80
C LYS A 63 -0.26 14.55 14.47
N ASN A 64 -0.10 13.31 14.92
CA ASN A 64 1.11 12.52 14.71
C ASN A 64 1.33 12.18 13.23
N ARG A 65 0.28 11.78 12.51
CA ARG A 65 0.37 11.49 11.08
C ARG A 65 0.02 12.74 10.29
N LYS A 66 1.01 13.30 9.61
CA LYS A 66 0.86 14.52 8.81
C LYS A 66 0.86 14.17 7.34
N ILE A 67 -0.18 14.58 6.63
CA ILE A 67 -0.37 14.21 5.22
C ILE A 67 -0.56 15.48 4.42
N LEU A 68 0.23 15.63 3.36
CA LEU A 68 0.06 16.65 2.35
C LEU A 68 -0.54 16.00 1.10
N LEU A 69 -1.83 16.24 0.87
CA LEU A 69 -2.56 15.74 -0.28
C LEU A 69 -2.51 16.78 -1.41
N LEU A 70 -1.72 16.49 -2.44
CA LEU A 70 -1.56 17.31 -3.62
C LEU A 70 -2.53 16.87 -4.73
N HIS A 71 -3.23 17.83 -5.31
CA HIS A 71 -3.99 17.65 -6.53
C HIS A 71 -3.21 18.19 -7.72
N ALA A 72 -2.79 17.29 -8.62
CA ALA A 72 -1.98 17.59 -9.79
C ALA A 72 -2.84 18.07 -10.98
N ASP A 73 -3.35 19.30 -10.89
CA ASP A 73 -4.27 19.92 -11.86
C ASP A 73 -3.60 20.92 -12.82
N THR A 74 -2.29 20.79 -13.04
CA THR A 74 -1.51 21.66 -13.96
C THR A 74 -0.64 20.81 -14.87
N VAL A 75 -0.24 21.31 -16.05
CA VAL A 75 0.57 20.54 -17.03
C VAL A 75 2.03 20.38 -16.58
N ASN A 76 2.63 21.43 -16.02
CA ASN A 76 4.02 21.43 -15.53
C ASN A 76 4.03 21.21 -14.01
N TYR A 77 3.72 19.98 -13.60
CA TYR A 77 3.62 19.61 -12.18
C TYR A 77 4.94 19.11 -11.58
N GLU A 78 5.83 18.53 -12.40
CA GLU A 78 7.06 17.83 -11.95
C GLU A 78 7.95 18.70 -11.05
N LEU A 79 8.39 19.86 -11.55
CA LEU A 79 9.25 20.78 -10.79
C LEU A 79 8.62 21.27 -9.48
N LYS A 80 7.28 21.47 -9.47
CA LYS A 80 6.56 21.92 -8.27
C LYS A 80 6.42 20.81 -7.26
N ILE A 81 6.26 19.57 -7.72
CA ILE A 81 6.20 18.40 -6.84
C ILE A 81 7.56 18.19 -6.20
N GLU A 82 8.68 18.37 -6.91
CA GLU A 82 10.02 18.29 -6.33
C GLU A 82 10.22 19.33 -5.21
N GLU A 83 9.84 20.59 -5.44
CA GLU A 83 9.88 21.64 -4.40
C GLU A 83 9.00 21.27 -3.20
N LEU A 84 7.75 20.90 -3.45
CA LEU A 84 6.80 20.54 -2.40
C LEU A 84 7.20 19.26 -1.64
N PHE A 85 7.89 18.33 -2.30
CA PHE A 85 8.44 17.14 -1.70
C PHE A 85 9.54 17.49 -0.69
N GLN A 86 10.47 18.36 -1.07
CA GLN A 86 11.52 18.81 -0.15
C GLN A 86 10.92 19.52 1.08
N ILE A 87 9.90 20.34 0.86
CA ILE A 87 9.17 21.01 1.94
C ILE A 87 8.45 19.98 2.84
N ALA A 88 7.78 18.99 2.25
CA ALA A 88 7.07 17.95 2.99
C ALA A 88 8.03 17.10 3.84
N ASP A 89 9.14 16.65 3.24
CA ASP A 89 10.17 15.85 3.89
C ASP A 89 10.78 16.57 5.10
N THR A 90 11.19 17.84 4.91
CA THR A 90 11.75 18.68 5.98
C THR A 90 10.79 18.84 7.17
N ASN A 91 9.48 18.79 6.93
CA ASN A 91 8.45 18.95 7.96
C ASN A 91 7.82 17.63 8.42
N ASN A 92 8.36 16.50 7.98
CA ASN A 92 7.90 15.15 8.30
C ASN A 92 6.45 14.89 7.88
N PHE A 93 6.07 15.38 6.70
CA PHE A 93 4.80 15.13 6.04
C PHE A 93 4.92 13.99 5.03
N ILE A 94 3.89 13.16 4.98
CA ILE A 94 3.71 12.17 3.91
C ILE A 94 3.08 12.90 2.72
N LEU A 95 3.78 12.92 1.60
CA LEU A 95 3.27 13.48 0.35
C LEU A 95 2.42 12.44 -0.40
N ILE A 96 1.22 12.84 -0.81
CA ILE A 96 0.35 12.02 -1.66
C ILE A 96 -0.09 12.86 -2.83
N ILE A 97 0.06 12.31 -4.04
CA ILE A 97 -0.31 12.97 -5.28
C ILE A 97 -1.55 12.28 -5.82
N ALA A 98 -2.54 13.08 -6.21
CA ALA A 98 -3.77 12.63 -6.83
C ALA A 98 -4.04 13.44 -8.10
N PHE A 99 -4.54 12.79 -9.13
CA PHE A 99 -4.78 13.39 -10.45
C PHE A 99 -6.26 13.76 -10.66
N SER A 100 -7.12 13.45 -9.69
CA SER A 100 -8.53 13.84 -9.70
C SER A 100 -9.06 14.13 -8.29
N ASN A 101 -10.17 14.87 -8.23
CA ASN A 101 -10.90 15.10 -6.98
C ASN A 101 -11.46 13.79 -6.38
N GLU A 102 -11.81 12.83 -7.23
CA GLU A 102 -12.28 11.51 -6.80
C GLU A 102 -11.16 10.73 -6.12
N GLU A 103 -9.95 10.73 -6.69
CA GLU A 103 -8.79 10.11 -6.07
C GLU A 103 -8.45 10.76 -4.72
N CYS A 104 -8.50 12.10 -4.66
CA CYS A 104 -8.31 12.83 -3.40
C CYS A 104 -9.30 12.35 -2.32
N ALA A 105 -10.59 12.25 -2.65
CA ALA A 105 -11.62 11.76 -1.74
C ALA A 105 -11.38 10.32 -1.30
N ARG A 106 -11.01 9.44 -2.24
CA ARG A 106 -10.68 8.04 -1.98
C ARG A 106 -9.51 7.88 -1.03
N TYR A 107 -8.46 8.71 -1.16
CA TYR A 107 -7.34 8.71 -0.22
C TYR A 107 -7.76 9.15 1.18
N ILE A 108 -8.53 10.23 1.30
CA ILE A 108 -9.04 10.69 2.61
C ILE A 108 -9.87 9.60 3.29
N GLN A 109 -10.77 8.94 2.56
CA GLN A 109 -11.57 7.81 3.06
C GLN A 109 -10.69 6.63 3.47
N ALA A 110 -9.68 6.30 2.66
CA ALA A 110 -8.74 5.23 2.98
C ALA A 110 -8.01 5.49 4.30
N PHE A 111 -7.65 6.74 4.62
CA PHE A 111 -7.05 7.05 5.92
C PHE A 111 -8.00 6.77 7.09
N ASP A 112 -9.27 7.18 7.03
CA ASP A 112 -10.24 6.88 8.09
C ASP A 112 -10.50 5.37 8.26
N ILE A 113 -10.62 4.64 7.14
CA ILE A 113 -10.92 3.21 7.17
C ILE A 113 -9.71 2.42 7.71
N ASN A 114 -8.51 2.73 7.23
CA ASN A 114 -7.30 1.99 7.62
C ASN A 114 -6.84 2.33 9.03
N GLU A 115 -7.24 3.46 9.62
CA GLU A 115 -7.00 3.73 11.04
C GLU A 115 -7.69 2.73 11.97
N LYS A 116 -8.82 2.16 11.56
CA LYS A 116 -9.59 1.19 12.35
C LYS A 116 -9.19 -0.26 12.08
N ARG A 117 -8.35 -0.51 11.09
CA ARG A 117 -7.95 -1.87 10.70
C ARG A 117 -6.93 -2.43 11.70
N SER A 118 -7.20 -3.63 12.20
CA SER A 118 -6.23 -4.35 13.04
C SER A 118 -4.98 -4.72 12.23
N LEU A 119 -3.83 -4.70 12.90
CA LEU A 119 -2.56 -5.22 12.38
C LEU A 119 -2.64 -6.73 12.07
N ASP A 120 -3.64 -7.43 12.59
CA ASP A 120 -3.90 -8.84 12.26
C ASP A 120 -4.11 -9.09 10.77
N ILE A 121 -4.55 -8.08 10.00
CA ILE A 121 -4.68 -8.19 8.55
C ILE A 121 -3.32 -8.37 7.87
N LEU A 122 -2.26 -7.82 8.46
CA LEU A 122 -0.89 -7.98 7.98
C LEU A 122 -0.27 -9.31 8.41
N ARG A 123 -0.84 -9.98 9.42
CA ARG A 123 -0.42 -11.34 9.76
C ARG A 123 -0.77 -12.23 8.58
N LYS A 124 0.20 -13.05 8.17
CA LYS A 124 -0.02 -14.12 7.21
C LYS A 124 -1.18 -14.94 7.75
N LYS A 125 -2.32 -14.98 7.04
CA LYS A 125 -3.41 -15.92 7.37
C LYS A 125 -2.78 -17.29 7.55
N GLU A 126 -3.29 -18.08 8.48
CA GLU A 126 -2.92 -19.50 8.61
C GLU A 126 -3.08 -20.13 7.23
N THR A 127 -1.96 -20.25 6.51
CA THR A 127 -1.93 -20.82 5.17
C THR A 127 -2.31 -22.27 5.35
N ASN A 128 -3.31 -22.73 4.61
CA ASN A 128 -3.66 -24.15 4.57
C ASN A 128 -2.37 -24.95 4.37
N GLN A 129 -2.22 -26.08 5.06
CA GLN A 129 -0.99 -26.90 4.94
C GLN A 129 -0.61 -27.16 3.48
N LYS A 130 -1.62 -27.33 2.60
CA LYS A 130 -1.44 -27.42 1.15
C LYS A 130 -0.72 -26.21 0.53
N GLU A 131 -1.08 -24.98 0.88
CA GLU A 131 -0.43 -23.76 0.38
C GLU A 131 1.03 -23.64 0.86
N ILE A 132 1.31 -24.09 2.09
CA ILE A 132 2.68 -24.15 2.63
C ILE A 132 3.51 -25.12 1.79
N TYR A 133 2.99 -26.32 1.53
CA TYR A 133 3.65 -27.32 0.69
C TYR A 133 3.81 -26.85 -0.76
N GLU A 134 2.80 -26.21 -1.34
CA GLU A 134 2.89 -25.65 -2.70
C GLU A 134 3.97 -24.59 -2.79
N THR A 135 4.01 -23.67 -1.83
CA THR A 135 5.04 -22.62 -1.76
C THR A 135 6.43 -23.23 -1.62
N PHE A 136 6.60 -24.21 -0.74
CA PHE A 136 7.86 -24.92 -0.54
C PHE A 136 8.33 -25.63 -1.82
N LEU A 137 7.44 -26.35 -2.50
CA LEU A 137 7.77 -27.07 -3.72
C LEU A 137 8.12 -26.11 -4.88
N CYS A 138 7.51 -24.92 -4.92
CA CYS A 138 7.85 -23.89 -5.90
C CYS A 138 9.21 -23.21 -5.63
N CYS A 139 9.86 -23.44 -4.49
CA CYS A 139 11.23 -22.96 -4.26
C CYS A 139 12.26 -23.73 -5.09
N PHE A 140 11.95 -24.96 -5.52
CA PHE A 140 12.86 -25.75 -6.35
C PHE A 140 12.91 -25.18 -7.78
N PRO A 141 14.11 -25.12 -8.40
CA PRO A 141 14.25 -24.64 -9.76
C PRO A 141 13.35 -25.41 -10.74
N LYS A 142 12.64 -24.67 -11.61
CA LYS A 142 11.80 -25.24 -12.70
C LYS A 142 10.57 -26.04 -12.23
N ILE A 143 10.12 -25.85 -10.98
CA ILE A 143 8.85 -26.38 -10.47
C ILE A 143 7.77 -25.30 -10.47
N ASN A 144 6.65 -25.59 -11.14
CA ASN A 144 5.50 -24.70 -11.23
C ASN A 144 4.42 -25.08 -10.20
N LYS A 145 3.45 -24.18 -9.97
CA LYS A 145 2.29 -24.47 -9.10
C LYS A 145 1.53 -25.73 -9.53
N THR A 146 1.34 -25.93 -10.83
CA THR A 146 0.67 -27.13 -11.37
C THR A 146 1.42 -28.42 -11.05
N ASP A 147 2.75 -28.36 -10.99
CA ASP A 147 3.59 -29.50 -10.66
C ASP A 147 3.54 -29.77 -9.15
N ALA A 148 3.60 -28.71 -8.34
CA ALA A 148 3.45 -28.79 -6.90
C ALA A 148 2.09 -29.41 -6.49
N SER A 149 0.99 -28.99 -7.12
CA SER A 149 -0.33 -29.57 -6.85
C SER A 149 -0.43 -31.03 -7.27
N LYS A 150 0.29 -31.47 -8.32
CA LYS A 150 0.38 -32.90 -8.68
C LYS A 150 1.12 -33.72 -7.62
N ILE A 151 2.22 -33.19 -7.07
CA ILE A 151 2.99 -33.85 -6.01
C ILE A 151 2.14 -33.97 -4.74
N ILE A 152 1.43 -32.91 -4.37
CA ILE A 152 0.56 -32.90 -3.19
C ILE A 152 -0.64 -33.83 -3.37
N GLY A 153 -1.20 -33.92 -4.58
CA GLY A 153 -2.31 -34.82 -4.89
C GLY A 153 -1.97 -36.32 -4.80
N LEU A 154 -0.69 -36.69 -4.65
CA LEU A 154 -0.28 -38.07 -4.42
C LEU A 154 -0.39 -38.49 -2.94
N ASP A 155 -0.65 -37.55 -2.01
CA ASP A 155 -0.72 -37.78 -0.55
C ASP A 155 0.49 -38.56 0.02
N VAL A 156 1.68 -38.31 -0.55
CA VAL A 156 2.94 -38.94 -0.11
C VAL A 156 3.71 -37.98 0.81
N ASN A 157 4.27 -38.50 1.90
CA ASN A 157 5.19 -37.74 2.75
C ASN A 157 6.36 -37.19 1.93
N LEU A 158 6.77 -35.95 2.18
CA LEU A 158 7.91 -35.32 1.49
C LEU A 158 9.17 -36.18 1.51
N ASN A 159 9.44 -36.83 2.65
CA ASN A 159 10.60 -37.72 2.78
C ASN A 159 10.52 -38.96 1.86
N ILE A 160 9.30 -39.51 1.68
CA ILE A 160 9.07 -40.60 0.73
C ILE A 160 9.17 -40.08 -0.70
N PHE A 161 8.64 -38.89 -0.97
CA PHE A 161 8.73 -38.26 -2.29
C PHE A 161 10.18 -38.06 -2.74
N PHE A 162 11.03 -37.47 -1.90
CA PHE A 162 12.44 -37.25 -2.24
C PHE A 162 13.25 -38.53 -2.42
N ASN A 163 12.89 -39.60 -1.70
CA ASN A 163 13.54 -40.91 -1.83
C ASN A 163 12.93 -41.80 -2.94
N SER A 164 11.81 -41.38 -3.54
CA SER A 164 11.12 -42.13 -4.60
C SER A 164 11.69 -41.83 -5.99
N LYS A 165 11.25 -42.58 -7.01
CA LYS A 165 11.55 -42.27 -8.41
C LYS A 165 10.75 -41.04 -8.89
N ILE A 166 11.25 -39.85 -8.56
CA ILE A 166 10.67 -38.53 -8.94
C ILE A 166 10.45 -38.39 -10.47
N GLU A 167 11.26 -39.12 -11.27
CA GLU A 167 11.20 -39.15 -12.74
C GLU A 167 9.82 -39.50 -13.29
N ASN A 168 9.08 -40.40 -12.62
CA ASN A 168 7.75 -40.83 -13.07
C ASN A 168 6.68 -39.74 -12.88
N ILE A 169 6.94 -38.74 -12.04
CA ILE A 169 5.94 -37.74 -11.62
C ILE A 169 6.16 -36.41 -12.35
N LEU A 170 7.41 -35.96 -12.49
CA LEU A 170 7.75 -34.62 -12.99
C LEU A 170 8.53 -34.62 -14.32
N GLY A 171 8.93 -35.79 -14.80
CA GLY A 171 9.78 -35.96 -15.97
C GLY A 171 11.27 -35.77 -15.67
N LYS A 172 12.11 -36.41 -16.48
CA LYS A 172 13.57 -36.58 -16.26
C LYS A 172 14.31 -35.27 -15.95
N ASN A 173 14.10 -34.24 -16.77
CA ASN A 173 14.82 -32.98 -16.62
C ASN A 173 14.49 -32.30 -15.28
N LYS A 174 13.22 -32.27 -14.87
CA LYS A 174 12.83 -31.61 -13.60
C LYS A 174 13.33 -32.40 -12.39
N SER A 175 13.24 -33.74 -12.44
CA SER A 175 13.76 -34.59 -11.36
C SER A 175 15.27 -34.48 -11.18
N GLU A 176 16.03 -34.35 -12.27
CA GLU A 176 17.48 -34.20 -12.21
C GLU A 176 17.88 -32.84 -11.62
N ASN A 177 17.16 -31.77 -11.96
CA ASN A 177 17.38 -30.46 -11.31
C ASN A 177 17.06 -30.48 -9.81
N ILE A 178 16.01 -31.18 -9.39
CA ILE A 178 15.70 -31.33 -7.95
C ILE A 178 16.82 -32.10 -7.23
N LYS A 179 17.30 -33.21 -7.81
CA LYS A 179 18.40 -34.00 -7.24
C LYS A 179 19.67 -33.15 -7.10
N ASN A 180 20.07 -32.47 -8.17
CA ASN A 180 21.23 -31.58 -8.15
C ASN A 180 21.10 -30.46 -7.12
N TYR A 181 19.90 -29.92 -6.92
CA TYR A 181 19.64 -28.88 -5.93
C TYR A 181 19.75 -29.41 -4.48
N LEU A 182 19.33 -30.66 -4.24
CA LEU A 182 19.42 -31.30 -2.91
C LEU A 182 20.85 -31.74 -2.58
N GLU A 183 21.62 -32.15 -3.59
CA GLU A 183 23.01 -32.58 -3.46
C GLU A 183 24.00 -31.42 -3.55
N MET A 184 23.51 -30.18 -3.72
CA MET A 184 24.36 -29.00 -3.79
C MET A 184 25.07 -28.79 -2.45
N GLU A 185 26.40 -28.78 -2.47
CA GLU A 185 27.17 -28.42 -1.31
C GLU A 185 27.03 -26.91 -1.05
N PHE A 186 26.79 -26.56 0.21
CA PHE A 186 26.83 -25.16 0.64
C PHE A 186 28.29 -24.79 0.83
N ASP A 187 28.80 -23.85 0.03
CA ASP A 187 30.10 -23.23 0.27
C ASP A 187 30.12 -22.68 1.71
N LYS A 188 31.12 -23.12 2.50
CA LYS A 188 31.29 -22.74 3.90
C LYS A 188 31.81 -21.31 4.07
#